data_AF-A0A354FTN6-F1
#
_entry.id   AF-A0A354FTN6-F1
#
_cell.length_a   1.000
_cell.length_b   1.000
_cell.length_c   1.000
_cell.angle_alpha   90.00
_cell.angle_beta   90.00
_cell.angle_gamma   90.00
#
_symmetry.space_group_name_H-M   'P 1'
#
loop_
_entity.id
_entity.type
_entity.pdbx_description
1 polymer ?
#
loop_
_entity_poly.entity_id
_entity_poly.type
_entity_poly.pdbx_seq_one_letter_code
_entity_poly.pdbx_strand_id
1 'polypeptide(L)' 'MLDTHHHLWSYNADDYPWIPANTPLAQNHLLVELEEATSLAGVTGTIAVQ' A
#
# COMPACT_ATOMS: atom_id res chain seq x y z
N MET A 1 7.41 16.77 -1.97
CA MET A 1 7.98 15.77 -1.03
C MET A 1 7.68 14.40 -1.61
N LEU A 2 8.63 13.44 -1.57
CA LEU A 2 8.42 12.11 -2.15
C LEU A 2 8.42 11.04 -1.06
N ASP A 3 7.47 10.10 -1.14
CA ASP A 3 7.58 8.80 -0.49
C ASP A 3 8.38 7.88 -1.42
N THR A 4 9.58 7.51 -1.00
CA THR A 4 10.51 6.75 -1.84
C THR A 4 10.27 5.24 -1.81
N HIS A 5 9.35 4.74 -0.99
CA HIS A 5 9.12 3.30 -0.84
C HIS A 5 7.70 2.98 -0.37
N HIS A 6 6.85 2.53 -1.29
CA HIS A 6 5.50 2.06 -0.97
C HIS A 6 5.17 0.75 -1.69
N HIS A 7 4.32 -0.09 -1.11
CA HIS A 7 3.82 -1.32 -1.72
C HIS A 7 2.32 -1.23 -1.97
N LEU A 8 1.85 -1.81 -3.07
CA LEU A 8 0.43 -1.88 -3.42
C LEU A 8 0.10 -3.32 -3.77
N TRP A 9 -1.06 -3.80 -3.34
CA TRP A 9 -1.52 -5.15 -3.69
C TRP A 9 -3.04 -5.26 -3.71
N SER A 10 -3.53 -6.08 -4.64
CA SER A 10 -4.84 -6.72 -4.52
C SER A 10 -4.62 -8.02 -3.75
N TYR A 11 -5.23 -8.14 -2.57
CA TYR A 11 -4.87 -9.19 -1.63
C TYR A 11 -5.40 -10.56 -2.05
N ASN A 12 -4.49 -11.53 -2.06
CA ASN A 12 -4.77 -12.96 -2.14
C ASN A 12 -3.81 -13.67 -1.19
N ALA A 13 -4.33 -14.53 -0.31
CA ALA A 13 -3.51 -15.22 0.68
C ALA A 13 -2.44 -16.12 0.05
N ASP A 14 -2.69 -16.68 -1.14
CA ASP A 14 -1.74 -17.56 -1.84
C ASP A 14 -0.58 -16.78 -2.47
N ASP A 15 -0.84 -15.55 -2.93
CA ASP A 15 0.17 -14.68 -3.56
C ASP A 15 1.06 -13.97 -2.52
N TYR A 16 0.56 -13.79 -1.29
CA TYR A 16 1.26 -13.08 -0.20
C TYR A 16 1.35 -13.94 1.07
N PRO A 17 2.05 -15.09 1.04
CA PRO A 17 2.10 -16.04 2.16
C PRO A 17 2.77 -15.49 3.44
N TRP A 18 3.45 -14.35 3.33
CA TRP A 18 4.05 -13.64 4.46
C TRP A 18 3.05 -12.76 5.23
N ILE A 19 1.87 -12.47 4.68
CA ILE A 19 0.81 -11.69 5.33
C ILE A 19 -0.01 -12.64 6.23
N PRO A 20 -0.03 -12.45 7.56
CA PRO A 20 -0.86 -13.25 8.43
C PRO A 20 -2.35 -12.90 8.26
N ALA A 21 -3.22 -13.92 8.35
CA ALA A 21 -4.66 -13.72 8.36
C ALA A 21 -5.11 -12.83 9.53
N ASN A 22 -6.21 -12.10 9.34
CA ASN A 22 -6.81 -11.19 10.33
C ASN A 22 -5.89 -10.03 10.76
N THR A 23 -4.98 -9.60 9.89
CA THR A 23 -4.18 -8.38 10.10
C THR A 23 -4.67 -7.25 9.19
N PRO A 24 -4.36 -5.98 9.50
CA PRO A 24 -4.68 -4.86 8.60
C PRO A 24 -4.02 -4.95 7.21
N LEU A 25 -3.03 -5.83 7.03
CA LEU A 25 -2.39 -6.07 5.74
C LEU A 25 -3.19 -7.05 4.86
N ALA A 26 -4.05 -7.88 5.46
CA ALA A 26 -4.86 -8.90 4.79
C ALA A 26 -6.10 -8.32 4.10
N GLN A 27 -5.90 -7.28 3.29
CA GLN A 27 -6.90 -6.58 2.48
C GLN A 27 -6.22 -5.87 1.32
N ASN A 28 -7.00 -5.35 0.39
CA ASN A 28 -6.48 -4.54 -0.71
C ASN A 28 -5.85 -3.26 -0.15
N HIS A 29 -4.67 -2.92 -0.67
CA HIS A 29 -3.99 -1.65 -0.46
C HIS A 29 -3.70 -1.08 -1.84
N LEU A 30 -4.57 -0.18 -2.31
CA LEU A 30 -4.58 0.30 -3.70
C LEU A 30 -4.33 1.82 -3.75
N LEU A 31 -4.32 2.35 -4.97
CA LEU A 31 -3.98 3.76 -5.21
C LEU A 31 -4.93 4.73 -4.53
N VAL A 32 -6.22 4.40 -4.41
CA VAL A 32 -7.23 5.32 -3.84
C VAL A 32 -6.89 5.66 -2.39
N GLU A 33 -6.58 4.65 -1.57
CA GLU A 33 -6.22 4.87 -0.17
C GLU A 33 -4.87 5.58 -0.04
N LEU A 34 -3.92 5.27 -0.92
CA LEU A 34 -2.60 5.92 -0.96
C LEU A 34 -2.72 7.41 -1.33
N GLU A 35 -3.52 7.76 -2.33
CA GLU A 35 -3.73 9.13 -2.79
C GLU A 35 -4.33 10.01 -1.68
N GLU A 36 -5.32 9.49 -0.95
CA GLU A 36 -5.91 10.19 0.19
C GLU A 36 -4.87 10.48 1.29
N ALA A 37 -4.12 9.45 1.71
CA ALA A 37 -3.12 9.57 2.75
C ALA A 37 -1.96 10.51 2.36
N THR A 38 -1.46 10.38 1.13
CA THR A 38 -0.33 11.21 0.63
C THR A 38 -0.73 12.67 0.43
N SER A 39 -1.95 12.92 -0.06
CA SER A 39 -2.47 14.29 -0.19
C SER A 39 -2.57 14.98 1.18
N LEU A 40 -3.11 14.30 2.20
CA LEU A 40 -3.19 14.84 3.56
C LEU A 40 -1.80 15.11 4.18
N ALA A 41 -0.79 14.32 3.81
CA ALA A 41 0.58 14.46 4.27
C ALA A 41 1.42 15.47 3.46
N GLY A 42 0.90 16.04 2.37
CA GLY A 42 1.67 16.89 1.46
C GLY A 42 2.76 16.13 0.69
N VAL A 43 2.65 14.80 0.59
CA VAL A 43 3.48 13.96 -0.30
C VAL A 43 2.94 14.13 -1.72
N THR A 44 3.83 14.48 -2.65
CA THR A 44 3.48 14.86 -4.02
C THR A 44 3.80 13.77 -5.04
N GLY A 45 4.34 12.64 -4.59
CA GLY A 45 4.67 11.50 -5.43
C GLY A 45 5.22 10.34 -4.62
N THR A 46 5.05 9.13 -5.15
CA THR A 46 5.40 7.88 -4.48
C THR A 46 6.07 6.93 -5.46
N ILE A 47 7.10 6.20 -4.99
CA ILE A 47 7.70 5.09 -5.75
C ILE A 47 7.10 3.78 -5.24
N ALA A 48 6.38 3.08 -6.12
CA ALA A 48 5.88 1.74 -5.85
C ALA A 48 7.00 0.71 -6.03
N VAL A 49 7.12 -0.21 -5.07
CA VAL A 49 8.13 -1.26 -5.00
C VAL A 49 7.45 -2.63 -4.92
N GLN A 50 8.09 -3.64 -5.49
CA GLN A 50 7.67 -5.05 -5.42
C GLN A 50 7.81 -5.61 -4.01
#